data_AF-A0A9Q9C4U5-F1
#
_entry.id   AF-A0A9Q9C4U5-F1
#
_cell.length_a   1.000
_cell.length_b   1.000
_cell.length_c   1.000
_cell.angle_alpha   90.00
_cell.angle_beta   90.00
_cell.angle_gamma   90.00
#
_symmetry.space_group_name_H-M   'P 1'
#
loop_
_entity.id
_entity.type
_entity.pdbx_description
1 polymer ?
#
loop_
_entity_poly.entity_id
_entity_poly.type
_entity_poly.pdbx_seq_one_letter_code
_entity_poly.pdbx_strand_id
1 'polypeptide(L)'
;MSRFFESVDEEREESNKTKVKEKVYEESERQSKKEKRLYDLQCRVMELEEEENQKVFDKQLKKMLADVRKVENHFGKDLPPFLKKFLTSPKAYTKSHRKAIDELLSKYESKEEIQMSQESKKDEEEISRDLSKILVIKDTEMRKKELREFKDSTRDVAMKAKALITLLSVYVKSKDGVEIMKTINELLDCLTDGEENAARSVLLENIDFYLEALYETLDSSKIAPYGNLLKRLSAIDREAVEGRVLQFEFFKLGRAVETAHPLFRLLYIDRVRGYKESREYYKSIEGTVGEGKVEQEVLQEFGMSSFRNGDFEMSFKILSKFSGVKGFSHEIPMKLLCVILNDRIKGTPIHNEFLEGFKGFGRNRLCLPSGDSVFEVYRSFYLLNMLDAKGAGNIVRRFCEGFEEEIWFKDFVESRIKG
;
A
#
# COMPACT_ATOMS: atom_id res chain seq x y z
N MET A 1 7.28 -39.03 -36.39
CA MET A 1 5.87 -38.61 -36.25
C MET A 1 5.58 -37.67 -37.40
N SER A 2 5.02 -38.16 -38.50
CA SER A 2 3.58 -38.30 -38.82
C SER A 2 2.94 -36.99 -39.29
N ARG A 3 2.38 -37.03 -40.51
CA ARG A 3 1.49 -36.05 -41.14
C ARG A 3 0.19 -35.91 -40.34
N PHE A 4 -0.39 -34.70 -40.29
CA PHE A 4 -1.82 -34.41 -40.56
C PHE A 4 -2.10 -32.88 -40.42
N PHE A 5 -2.61 -32.27 -41.50
CA PHE A 5 -3.08 -30.87 -41.70
C PHE A 5 -2.02 -29.75 -41.55
N GLU A 6 -1.91 -28.74 -42.43
CA GLU A 6 -2.76 -28.28 -43.53
C GLU A 6 -1.88 -27.44 -44.47
N SER A 7 -1.95 -27.74 -45.77
CA SER A 7 -1.45 -26.89 -46.87
C SER A 7 -2.28 -25.61 -46.93
N VAL A 8 -1.78 -24.45 -47.34
CA VAL A 8 -1.22 -24.18 -48.67
C VAL A 8 -0.26 -22.98 -48.61
N ASP A 9 1.01 -23.29 -48.88
CA ASP A 9 2.12 -22.41 -49.28
C ASP A 9 1.98 -22.04 -50.77
N GLU A 10 2.07 -20.76 -51.10
CA GLU A 10 3.26 -20.05 -51.63
C GLU A 10 3.51 -20.33 -53.13
N GLU A 11 3.28 -19.31 -53.96
CA GLU A 11 4.31 -18.46 -54.59
C GLU A 11 4.61 -18.98 -56.01
N ARG A 12 4.82 -18.20 -57.08
CA ARG A 12 5.17 -16.78 -57.22
C ARG A 12 5.07 -16.40 -58.71
N GLU A 13 4.79 -15.11 -58.96
CA GLU A 13 5.38 -14.21 -60.00
C GLU A 13 5.16 -14.55 -61.50
N GLU A 14 4.89 -13.63 -62.42
CA GLU A 14 5.08 -12.17 -62.44
C GLU A 14 4.31 -11.52 -63.63
N SER A 15 4.10 -10.20 -63.50
CA SER A 15 3.89 -9.18 -64.55
C SER A 15 2.47 -8.69 -64.93
N ASN A 16 2.18 -7.50 -64.36
CA ASN A 16 1.73 -6.27 -65.01
C ASN A 16 0.24 -5.99 -65.34
N LYS A 17 -0.20 -4.87 -64.73
CA LYS A 17 -1.27 -3.93 -65.09
C LYS A 17 -2.72 -4.30 -64.72
N THR A 18 -3.10 -3.90 -63.52
CA THR A 18 -4.50 -3.64 -63.14
C THR A 18 -4.56 -2.25 -62.52
N LYS A 19 -4.98 -1.24 -63.30
CA LYS A 19 -6.29 -0.58 -63.14
C LYS A 19 -6.73 -0.50 -61.68
N VAL A 20 -6.22 0.51 -60.97
CA VAL A 20 -6.85 0.96 -59.73
C VAL A 20 -8.13 1.68 -60.10
N LYS A 21 -9.23 1.14 -59.56
CA LYS A 21 -10.60 1.63 -59.68
C LYS A 21 -10.70 3.06 -59.17
N GLU A 22 -11.34 3.90 -59.97
CA GLU A 22 -12.04 5.10 -59.52
C GLU A 22 -12.89 4.78 -58.29
N LYS A 23 -12.59 5.42 -57.17
CA LYS A 23 -13.63 5.80 -56.21
C LYS A 23 -13.97 7.25 -56.51
N VAL A 24 -15.03 7.41 -57.30
CA VAL A 24 -15.80 8.64 -57.41
C VAL A 24 -16.34 8.94 -56.02
N TYR A 25 -15.96 10.09 -55.47
CA TYR A 25 -16.80 10.82 -54.51
C TYR A 25 -17.46 11.98 -55.26
N GLU A 26 -18.69 12.23 -54.86
CA GLU A 26 -19.76 12.87 -55.59
C GLU A 26 -19.54 14.36 -55.92
N GLU A 27 -20.15 14.71 -57.06
CA GLU A 27 -20.71 15.99 -57.49
C GLU A 27 -19.93 17.29 -57.25
N SER A 28 -19.54 17.85 -58.40
CA SER A 28 -19.13 19.22 -58.63
C SER A 28 -20.19 20.25 -58.21
N GLU A 29 -20.14 20.68 -56.96
CA GLU A 29 -20.55 22.04 -56.61
C GLU A 29 -19.46 23.02 -57.05
N ARG A 30 -19.84 24.24 -57.47
CA ARG A 30 -18.91 25.28 -57.92
C ARG A 30 -17.97 25.73 -56.79
N GLN A 31 -16.94 24.94 -56.50
CA GLN A 31 -15.90 25.28 -55.54
C GLN A 31 -15.19 26.54 -55.99
N SER A 32 -15.07 27.51 -55.09
CA SER A 32 -14.26 28.70 -55.35
C SER A 32 -12.79 28.28 -55.57
N LYS A 33 -12.01 29.08 -56.30
CA LYS A 33 -10.56 28.83 -56.49
C LYS A 33 -9.79 28.63 -55.17
N LYS A 34 -10.34 29.07 -54.03
CA LYS A 34 -9.76 28.90 -52.70
C LYS A 34 -10.00 27.49 -52.12
N GLU A 35 -11.22 26.97 -52.24
CA GLU A 35 -11.61 25.65 -51.71
C GLU A 35 -10.89 24.52 -52.45
N LYS A 36 -10.78 24.62 -53.78
CA LYS A 36 -10.04 23.65 -54.58
C LYS A 36 -8.57 23.54 -54.16
N ARG A 37 -7.93 24.67 -53.84
CA ARG A 37 -6.54 24.70 -53.39
C ARG A 37 -6.35 24.13 -51.98
N LEU A 38 -7.32 24.32 -51.09
CA LEU A 38 -7.31 23.74 -49.76
C LEU A 38 -7.48 22.22 -49.81
N TYR A 39 -8.40 21.76 -50.66
CA TYR A 39 -8.62 20.33 -50.91
C TYR A 39 -7.37 19.66 -51.51
N ASP A 40 -6.74 20.26 -52.52
CA ASP A 40 -5.47 19.79 -53.09
C ASP A 40 -4.36 19.69 -52.02
N LEU A 41 -4.34 20.64 -51.07
CA LEU A 41 -3.37 20.64 -49.97
C LEU A 41 -3.64 19.53 -48.95
N GLN A 42 -4.93 19.24 -48.68
CA GLN A 42 -5.36 18.18 -47.79
C GLN A 42 -5.05 16.80 -48.37
N CYS A 43 -5.30 16.56 -49.66
CA CYS A 43 -4.92 15.32 -50.33
C CYS A 43 -3.41 15.07 -50.25
N ARG A 44 -2.59 16.11 -50.45
CA ARG A 44 -1.13 16.00 -50.32
C ARG A 44 -0.65 15.72 -48.90
N VAL A 45 -1.35 16.22 -47.88
CA VAL A 45 -1.07 15.87 -46.48
C VAL A 45 -1.30 14.38 -46.26
N MET A 46 -2.41 13.85 -46.75
CA MET A 46 -2.71 12.42 -46.63
C MET A 46 -1.67 11.55 -47.36
N GLU A 47 -1.30 11.91 -48.60
CA GLU A 47 -0.25 11.22 -49.36
C GLU A 47 1.10 11.22 -48.62
N LEU A 48 1.47 12.34 -47.99
CA LEU A 48 2.68 12.46 -47.17
C LEU A 48 2.60 11.65 -45.87
N GLU A 49 1.42 11.56 -45.25
CA GLU A 49 1.21 10.75 -44.05
C GLU A 49 1.37 9.26 -44.36
N GLU A 50 1.01 8.80 -45.56
CA GLU A 50 1.17 7.42 -46.04
C GLU A 50 2.57 7.08 -46.56
N GLU A 51 3.42 8.06 -46.86
CA GLU A 51 4.78 7.83 -47.39
C GLU A 51 5.72 7.26 -46.31
N GLU A 52 6.23 6.04 -46.52
CA GLU A 52 7.13 5.34 -45.60
C GLU A 52 8.61 5.68 -45.84
N ASN A 53 8.98 6.17 -47.04
CA ASN A 53 10.36 6.49 -47.37
C ASN A 53 10.76 7.89 -46.89
N GLN A 54 11.58 7.95 -45.83
CA GLN A 54 12.00 9.22 -45.21
C GLN A 54 12.67 10.21 -46.18
N LYS A 55 13.46 9.74 -47.16
CA LYS A 55 14.13 10.64 -48.12
C LYS A 55 13.14 11.27 -49.10
N VAL A 56 12.11 10.51 -49.50
CA VAL A 56 11.05 10.97 -50.40
C VAL A 56 10.11 11.90 -49.64
N PHE A 57 9.72 11.51 -48.42
CA PHE A 57 8.95 12.32 -47.48
C PHE A 57 9.60 13.69 -47.27
N ASP A 58 10.89 13.76 -46.93
CA ASP A 58 11.60 15.03 -46.70
C ASP A 58 11.61 15.95 -47.93
N LYS A 59 11.71 15.39 -49.13
CA LYS A 59 11.70 16.14 -50.39
C LYS A 59 10.30 16.67 -50.70
N GLN A 60 9.27 15.84 -50.49
CA GLN A 60 7.88 16.20 -50.70
C GLN A 60 7.39 17.20 -49.65
N LEU A 61 7.80 17.05 -48.39
CA LEU A 61 7.50 17.99 -47.30
C LEU A 61 8.09 19.38 -47.58
N LYS A 62 9.33 19.47 -48.08
CA LYS A 62 9.92 20.76 -48.51
C LYS A 62 9.11 21.41 -49.64
N LYS A 63 8.67 20.62 -50.62
CA LYS A 63 7.84 21.10 -51.72
C LYS A 63 6.46 21.56 -51.22
N MET A 64 5.87 20.80 -50.29
CA MET A 64 4.60 21.12 -49.66
C MET A 64 4.69 22.42 -48.85
N LEU A 65 5.72 22.60 -48.02
CA LEU A 65 5.95 23.85 -47.27
C LEU A 65 6.12 25.07 -48.20
N ALA A 66 6.79 24.90 -49.34
CA ALA A 66 6.90 25.95 -50.35
C ALA A 66 5.55 26.26 -51.01
N ASP A 67 4.69 25.27 -51.21
CA ASP A 67 3.35 25.46 -51.77
C ASP A 67 2.38 26.05 -50.74
N VAL A 68 2.49 25.68 -49.46
CA VAL A 68 1.77 26.31 -48.34
C VAL A 68 2.07 27.81 -48.29
N ARG A 69 3.35 28.21 -48.40
CA ARG A 69 3.75 29.64 -48.47
C ARG A 69 3.15 30.41 -49.65
N LYS A 70 2.89 29.75 -50.78
CA LYS A 70 2.24 30.39 -51.95
C LYS A 70 0.73 30.56 -51.77
N VAL A 71 0.11 29.68 -50.97
CA VAL A 71 -1.32 29.67 -50.72
C VAL A 71 -1.67 30.36 -49.39
N GLU A 72 -0.66 30.79 -48.62
CA GLU A 72 -0.73 31.48 -47.32
C GLU A 72 -1.82 32.56 -47.24
N ASN A 73 -1.93 33.39 -48.27
CA ASN A 73 -2.94 34.46 -48.39
C ASN A 73 -4.40 33.97 -48.48
N HIS A 74 -4.63 32.66 -48.55
CA HIS A 74 -5.96 32.03 -48.67
C HIS A 74 -6.41 31.37 -47.35
N PHE A 75 -5.53 31.24 -46.35
CA PHE A 75 -5.84 30.57 -45.07
C PHE A 75 -6.70 31.41 -44.12
N GLY A 76 -6.92 32.70 -44.41
CA GLY A 76 -7.68 33.57 -43.50
C GLY A 76 -6.83 33.97 -42.29
N LYS A 77 -7.43 34.04 -41.10
CA LYS A 77 -6.75 34.42 -39.85
C LYS A 77 -5.98 33.26 -39.20
N ASP A 78 -6.42 32.02 -39.44
CA ASP A 78 -5.89 30.83 -38.77
C ASP A 78 -5.41 29.78 -39.78
N LEU A 79 -4.48 28.93 -39.35
CA LEU A 79 -4.01 27.81 -40.16
C LEU A 79 -5.09 26.69 -40.20
N PRO A 80 -5.38 26.07 -41.37
CA PRO A 80 -6.33 24.97 -41.43
C PRO A 80 -5.99 23.83 -40.44
N PRO A 81 -6.97 23.26 -39.72
CA PRO A 81 -6.72 22.29 -38.64
C PRO A 81 -5.93 21.05 -39.06
N PHE A 82 -6.20 20.52 -40.26
CA PHE A 82 -5.47 19.36 -40.82
C PHE A 82 -3.98 19.67 -41.00
N LEU A 83 -3.66 20.90 -41.40
CA LEU A 83 -2.29 21.35 -41.63
C LEU A 83 -1.56 21.58 -40.30
N LYS A 84 -2.23 22.19 -39.30
CA LYS A 84 -1.67 22.38 -37.96
C LYS A 84 -1.34 21.03 -37.30
N LYS A 85 -2.25 20.06 -37.41
CA LYS A 85 -2.06 18.69 -36.89
C LYS A 85 -0.92 17.96 -37.58
N PHE A 86 -0.82 18.05 -38.91
CA PHE A 86 0.25 17.41 -39.67
C PHE A 86 1.63 18.00 -39.34
N LEU A 87 1.75 19.34 -39.31
CA LEU A 87 3.01 20.03 -39.06
C LEU A 87 3.55 19.87 -37.63
N THR A 88 2.67 19.62 -36.66
CA THR A 88 3.03 19.31 -35.26
C THR A 88 3.24 17.82 -35.01
N SER A 89 3.00 16.95 -36.01
CA SER A 89 3.21 15.52 -35.87
C SER A 89 4.70 15.18 -35.72
N PRO A 90 5.06 14.10 -34.98
CA PRO A 90 6.45 13.65 -34.84
C PRO A 90 7.13 13.31 -36.18
N LYS A 91 6.32 12.96 -37.20
CA LYS A 91 6.78 12.60 -38.54
C LYS A 91 7.25 13.83 -39.33
N ALA A 92 6.55 14.96 -39.24
CA ALA A 92 6.90 16.20 -39.94
C ALA A 92 7.83 17.12 -39.12
N TYR A 93 7.66 17.17 -37.79
CA TYR A 93 8.38 18.07 -36.88
C TYR A 93 9.77 17.50 -36.50
N THR A 94 10.63 17.35 -37.49
CA THR A 94 11.99 16.80 -37.34
C THR A 94 13.04 17.91 -37.35
N LYS A 95 14.26 17.63 -36.84
CA LYS A 95 15.36 18.62 -36.73
C LYS A 95 15.67 19.34 -38.07
N SER A 96 15.45 18.69 -39.21
CA SER A 96 15.73 19.22 -40.55
C SER A 96 14.72 20.27 -41.04
N HIS A 97 13.46 20.20 -40.58
CA HIS A 97 12.38 21.09 -41.06
C HIS A 97 11.79 21.97 -39.96
N ARG A 98 12.12 21.71 -38.69
CA ARG A 98 11.67 22.45 -37.51
C ARG A 98 11.70 23.97 -37.68
N LYS A 99 12.83 24.54 -38.12
CA LYS A 99 12.97 25.99 -38.31
C LYS A 99 11.96 26.56 -39.32
N ALA A 100 11.68 25.84 -40.40
CA ALA A 100 10.76 26.28 -41.43
C ALA A 100 9.29 26.12 -41.01
N ILE A 101 8.99 25.13 -40.18
CA ILE A 101 7.67 24.88 -39.59
C ILE A 101 7.39 25.90 -38.49
N ASP A 102 8.34 26.16 -37.60
CA ASP A 102 8.25 27.18 -36.54
C ASP A 102 8.05 28.59 -37.13
N GLU A 103 8.77 28.93 -38.22
CA GLU A 103 8.59 30.20 -38.94
C GLU A 103 7.19 30.32 -39.56
N LEU A 104 6.56 29.21 -39.92
CA LEU A 104 5.21 29.20 -40.48
C LEU A 104 4.16 29.27 -39.36
N LEU A 105 4.29 28.47 -38.30
CA LEU A 105 3.37 28.47 -37.16
C LEU A 105 3.39 29.79 -36.39
N SER A 106 4.56 30.40 -36.20
CA SER A 106 4.70 31.69 -35.49
C SER A 106 4.01 32.88 -36.16
N LYS A 107 3.61 32.78 -37.43
CA LYS A 107 2.78 33.79 -38.11
C LYS A 107 1.28 33.65 -37.82
N TYR A 108 0.85 32.47 -37.37
CA TYR A 108 -0.55 32.10 -37.14
C TYR A 108 -0.86 31.81 -35.66
N GLU A 109 0.15 31.63 -34.83
CA GLU A 109 0.00 31.57 -33.37
C GLU A 109 0.05 32.98 -32.80
N SER A 110 -0.99 33.36 -32.06
CA SER A 110 -1.00 34.61 -31.31
C SER A 110 0.17 34.60 -30.32
N LYS A 111 0.89 35.71 -30.22
CA LYS A 111 2.07 35.87 -29.33
C LYS A 111 1.77 35.61 -27.84
N GLU A 112 0.51 35.41 -27.46
CA GLU A 112 0.05 35.14 -26.09
C GLU A 112 0.19 33.65 -25.69
N GLU A 113 0.02 32.68 -26.60
CA GLU A 113 0.06 31.24 -26.24
C GLU A 113 1.50 30.70 -26.02
N ILE A 114 2.50 31.29 -26.68
CA ILE A 114 3.91 30.85 -26.58
C ILE A 114 4.58 31.39 -25.30
N GLN A 115 4.18 32.58 -24.82
CA GLN A 115 4.69 33.13 -23.55
C GLN A 115 4.13 32.37 -22.33
N MET A 116 2.83 32.04 -22.32
CA MET A 116 2.23 31.30 -21.20
C MET A 116 2.82 29.89 -21.01
N SER A 117 3.17 29.19 -22.09
CA SER A 117 3.75 27.83 -22.01
C SER A 117 5.26 27.79 -21.68
N GLN A 118 5.98 28.90 -21.86
CA GLN A 118 7.38 29.04 -21.45
C GLN A 118 7.52 29.58 -20.01
N GLU A 119 6.61 30.45 -19.57
CA GLU A 119 6.54 30.91 -18.17
C GLU A 119 6.11 29.77 -17.24
N SER A 120 5.09 28.97 -17.60
CA SER A 120 4.67 27.83 -16.78
C SER A 120 5.78 26.80 -16.54
N LYS A 121 6.61 26.54 -17.56
CA LYS A 121 7.76 25.62 -17.44
C LYS A 121 8.92 26.19 -16.62
N LYS A 122 9.14 27.52 -16.64
CA LYS A 122 10.16 28.17 -15.81
C LYS A 122 9.72 28.19 -14.34
N ASP A 123 8.46 28.49 -14.07
CA ASP A 123 7.89 28.49 -12.72
C ASP A 123 7.95 27.09 -12.10
N GLU A 124 7.62 26.03 -12.86
CA GLU A 124 7.76 24.63 -12.40
C GLU A 124 9.22 24.25 -12.08
N GLU A 125 10.19 24.66 -12.91
CA GLU A 125 11.62 24.42 -12.65
C GLU A 125 12.13 25.18 -11.42
N GLU A 126 11.67 26.42 -11.19
CA GLU A 126 12.03 27.23 -10.03
C GLU A 126 11.46 26.64 -8.74
N ILE A 127 10.17 26.28 -8.74
CA ILE A 127 9.49 25.58 -7.64
C ILE A 127 10.20 24.25 -7.30
N SER A 128 10.60 23.48 -8.32
CA SER A 128 11.35 22.23 -8.12
C SER A 128 12.74 22.46 -7.50
N ARG A 129 13.43 23.54 -7.89
CA ARG A 129 14.73 23.91 -7.32
C ARG A 129 14.59 24.36 -5.88
N ASP A 130 13.54 25.09 -5.55
CA ASP A 130 13.31 25.56 -4.18
C ASP A 130 12.98 24.41 -3.23
N LEU A 131 12.14 23.46 -3.62
CA LEU A 131 11.94 22.24 -2.83
C LEU A 131 13.27 21.48 -2.62
N SER A 132 14.09 21.36 -3.66
CA SER A 132 15.38 20.67 -3.58
C SER A 132 16.34 21.33 -2.59
N LYS A 133 16.34 22.67 -2.48
CA LYS A 133 17.14 23.39 -1.48
C LYS A 133 16.66 23.06 -0.06
N ILE A 134 15.34 23.04 0.16
CA ILE A 134 14.74 22.77 1.47
C ILE A 134 15.08 21.35 1.94
N LEU A 135 15.04 20.36 1.04
CA LEU A 135 15.29 18.95 1.38
C LEU A 135 16.71 18.70 1.96
N VAL A 136 17.68 19.57 1.65
CA VAL A 136 19.09 19.42 2.06
C VAL A 136 19.37 20.09 3.43
N ILE A 137 18.42 20.84 3.99
CA ILE A 137 18.58 21.53 5.28
C ILE A 137 18.82 20.51 6.39
N LYS A 138 19.97 20.57 7.07
CA LYS A 138 20.31 19.62 8.14
C LYS A 138 19.42 19.76 9.37
N ASP A 139 19.13 20.98 9.78
CA ASP A 139 18.26 21.27 10.92
C ASP A 139 16.82 20.80 10.66
N THR A 140 16.28 19.99 11.57
CA THR A 140 14.96 19.37 11.39
C THR A 140 13.81 20.35 11.59
N GLU A 141 13.92 21.28 12.56
CA GLU A 141 12.87 22.26 12.83
C GLU A 141 12.85 23.35 11.77
N MET A 142 14.03 23.78 11.30
CA MET A 142 14.13 24.71 10.18
C MET A 142 13.55 24.10 8.89
N ARG A 143 13.93 22.85 8.57
CA ARG A 143 13.39 22.12 7.41
C ARG A 143 11.87 21.97 7.50
N LYS A 144 11.35 21.62 8.67
CA LYS A 144 9.90 21.50 8.92
C LYS A 144 9.18 22.83 8.69
N LYS A 145 9.75 23.94 9.16
CA LYS A 145 9.20 25.28 8.95
C LYS A 145 9.18 25.64 7.46
N GLU A 146 10.30 25.50 6.77
CA GLU A 146 10.39 25.83 5.35
C GLU A 146 9.51 24.93 4.46
N LEU A 147 9.38 23.64 4.79
CA LEU A 147 8.47 22.74 4.10
C LEU A 147 6.99 23.14 4.26
N ARG A 148 6.59 23.64 5.44
CA ARG A 148 5.23 24.15 5.66
C ARG A 148 4.97 25.40 4.82
N GLU A 149 5.90 26.35 4.86
CA GLU A 149 5.81 27.60 4.09
C GLU A 149 5.78 27.32 2.57
N PHE A 150 6.62 26.39 2.09
CA PHE A 150 6.60 25.94 0.70
C PHE A 150 5.27 25.26 0.32
N LYS A 151 4.77 24.35 1.17
CA LYS A 151 3.48 23.66 0.95
C LYS A 151 2.31 24.63 0.84
N ASP A 152 2.31 25.69 1.65
CA ASP A 152 1.23 26.68 1.69
C ASP A 152 1.34 27.71 0.54
N SER A 153 2.52 27.89 -0.03
CA SER A 153 2.77 28.85 -1.12
C SER A 153 2.72 28.25 -2.52
N THR A 154 3.02 26.95 -2.67
CA THR A 154 3.07 26.31 -3.99
C THR A 154 1.67 26.02 -4.54
N ARG A 155 1.48 26.31 -5.84
CA ARG A 155 0.26 25.96 -6.60
C ARG A 155 0.37 24.61 -7.31
N ASP A 156 1.58 24.07 -7.44
CA ASP A 156 1.84 22.78 -8.06
C ASP A 156 1.46 21.65 -7.08
N VAL A 157 0.44 20.87 -7.45
CA VAL A 157 -0.10 19.77 -6.65
C VAL A 157 0.91 18.65 -6.46
N ALA A 158 1.72 18.34 -7.48
CA ALA A 158 2.73 17.28 -7.41
C ALA A 158 3.88 17.68 -6.49
N MET A 159 4.35 18.94 -6.55
CA MET A 159 5.37 19.44 -5.65
C MET A 159 4.85 19.61 -4.21
N LYS A 160 3.60 20.04 -4.06
CA LYS A 160 2.91 20.05 -2.76
C LYS A 160 2.86 18.66 -2.14
N ALA A 161 2.50 17.64 -2.92
CA ALA A 161 2.46 16.25 -2.46
C ALA A 161 3.86 15.75 -2.04
N LYS A 162 4.92 16.06 -2.79
CA LYS A 162 6.31 15.73 -2.41
C LYS A 162 6.72 16.40 -1.09
N ALA A 163 6.38 17.67 -0.91
CA ALA A 163 6.65 18.40 0.33
C ALA A 163 5.89 17.76 1.52
N LEU A 164 4.63 17.41 1.32
CA LEU A 164 3.80 16.72 2.32
C LEU A 164 4.32 15.33 2.68
N ILE A 165 4.77 14.51 1.72
CA ILE A 165 5.40 13.19 1.99
C ILE A 165 6.66 13.36 2.85
N THR A 166 7.45 14.41 2.58
CA THR A 166 8.64 14.73 3.37
C THR A 166 8.26 15.16 4.79
N LEU A 167 7.26 16.04 4.94
CA LEU A 167 6.73 16.45 6.24
C LEU A 167 6.20 15.25 7.04
N LEU A 168 5.47 14.34 6.38
CA LEU A 168 4.95 13.13 6.98
C LEU A 168 6.08 12.30 7.61
N SER A 169 7.18 12.12 6.87
CA SER A 169 8.37 11.42 7.36
C SER A 169 9.02 12.10 8.57
N VAL A 170 8.99 13.43 8.64
CA VAL A 170 9.46 14.18 9.82
C VAL A 170 8.53 13.97 11.02
N TYR A 171 7.21 14.09 10.82
CA TYR A 171 6.22 13.94 11.88
C TYR A 171 6.15 12.53 12.47
N VAL A 172 6.35 11.51 11.63
CA VAL A 172 6.44 10.12 12.09
C VAL A 172 7.65 9.93 13.01
N LYS A 173 8.80 10.52 12.67
CA LYS A 173 9.99 10.49 13.53
C LYS A 173 9.78 11.20 14.86
N SER A 174 9.04 12.32 14.87
CA SER A 174 8.70 13.04 16.10
C SER A 174 7.51 12.45 16.87
N LYS A 175 6.88 11.38 16.35
CA LYS A 175 5.68 10.74 16.92
C LYS A 175 4.50 11.70 17.16
N ASP A 176 4.36 12.71 16.29
CA ASP A 176 3.27 13.69 16.40
C ASP A 176 2.01 13.17 15.68
N GLY A 177 1.21 12.35 16.38
CA GLY A 177 0.05 11.68 15.78
C GLY A 177 -0.99 12.63 15.17
N VAL A 178 -1.13 13.86 15.69
CA VAL A 178 -2.08 14.84 15.17
C VAL A 178 -1.61 15.38 13.82
N GLU A 179 -0.34 15.80 13.75
CA GLU A 179 0.24 16.31 12.51
C GLU A 179 0.38 15.21 11.44
N ILE A 180 0.66 13.96 11.83
CA ILE A 180 0.66 12.81 10.90
C ILE A 180 -0.73 12.66 10.26
N MET A 181 -1.80 12.56 11.06
CA MET A 181 -3.17 12.41 10.52
C MET A 181 -3.57 13.59 9.64
N LYS A 182 -3.22 14.82 10.05
CA LYS A 182 -3.51 16.03 9.26
C LYS A 182 -2.79 15.99 7.92
N THR A 183 -1.49 15.66 7.92
CA THR A 183 -0.66 15.59 6.71
C THR A 183 -1.16 14.52 5.75
N ILE A 184 -1.59 13.35 6.24
CA ILE A 184 -2.18 12.31 5.38
C ILE A 184 -3.49 12.81 4.78
N ASN A 185 -4.38 13.43 5.57
CA ASN A 185 -5.63 13.98 5.03
C ASN A 185 -5.38 15.04 3.94
N GLU A 186 -4.43 15.94 4.15
CA GLU A 186 -4.04 16.94 3.14
C GLU A 186 -3.42 16.29 1.89
N LEU A 187 -2.65 15.21 2.04
CA LEU A 187 -2.17 14.41 0.90
C LEU A 187 -3.33 13.80 0.12
N LEU A 188 -4.31 13.23 0.82
CA LEU A 188 -5.50 12.66 0.17
C LEU A 188 -6.30 13.73 -0.58
N ASP A 189 -6.36 14.96 -0.07
CA ASP A 189 -7.01 16.09 -0.77
C ASP A 189 -6.28 16.48 -2.05
N CYS A 190 -4.96 16.24 -2.15
CA CYS A 190 -4.19 16.43 -3.37
C CYS A 190 -4.39 15.31 -4.41
N LEU A 191 -4.93 14.17 -4.01
CA LEU A 191 -5.21 13.03 -4.89
C LEU A 191 -6.62 13.15 -5.45
N THR A 192 -6.79 13.94 -6.51
CA THR A 192 -8.08 14.04 -7.24
C THR A 192 -8.24 12.90 -8.26
N ASP A 193 -9.49 12.55 -8.53
CA ASP A 193 -9.90 11.31 -9.23
C ASP A 193 -9.31 11.16 -10.64
N GLY A 194 -8.63 10.03 -10.89
CA GLY A 194 -8.45 9.48 -12.24
C GLY A 194 -7.02 9.20 -12.69
N GLU A 195 -6.00 9.85 -12.12
CA GLU A 195 -4.61 9.63 -12.52
C GLU A 195 -3.80 8.93 -11.43
N GLU A 196 -3.10 7.85 -11.80
CA GLU A 196 -2.02 7.28 -10.98
C GLU A 196 -0.92 8.32 -10.82
N ASN A 197 -1.03 9.15 -9.78
CA ASN A 197 0.01 10.09 -9.43
C ASN A 197 1.09 9.35 -8.64
N ALA A 198 2.38 9.59 -8.93
CA ALA A 198 3.49 8.97 -8.22
C ALA A 198 3.39 9.14 -6.69
N ALA A 199 2.81 10.25 -6.23
CA ALA A 199 2.53 10.50 -4.82
C ALA A 199 1.52 9.52 -4.20
N ARG A 200 0.52 9.05 -4.96
CA ARG A 200 -0.45 8.04 -4.53
C ARG A 200 0.22 6.69 -4.32
N SER A 201 1.05 6.26 -5.27
CA SER A 201 1.82 5.01 -5.17
C SER A 201 2.71 5.04 -3.93
N VAL A 202 3.50 6.11 -3.76
CA VAL A 202 4.39 6.26 -2.60
C VAL A 202 3.63 6.29 -1.28
N LEU A 203 2.47 6.95 -1.22
CA LEU A 203 1.65 6.96 -0.01
C LEU A 203 1.12 5.57 0.31
N LEU A 204 0.52 4.88 -0.66
CA LEU A 204 -0.11 3.56 -0.46
C LEU A 204 0.93 2.47 -0.17
N GLU A 205 2.09 2.49 -0.82
CA GLU A 205 3.21 1.57 -0.55
C GLU A 205 3.70 1.67 0.91
N ASN A 206 3.57 2.84 1.53
CA ASN A 206 4.06 3.10 2.89
C ASN A 206 2.92 3.30 3.91
N ILE A 207 1.66 3.13 3.51
CA ILE A 207 0.51 3.51 4.35
C ILE A 207 0.44 2.69 5.62
N ASP A 208 0.78 1.41 5.56
CA ASP A 208 0.76 0.51 6.71
C ASP A 208 1.71 0.98 7.81
N PHE A 209 2.92 1.41 7.43
CA PHE A 209 3.91 1.96 8.35
C PHE A 209 3.41 3.24 9.04
N TYR A 210 2.75 4.13 8.28
CA TYR A 210 2.18 5.35 8.86
C TYR A 210 1.00 5.07 9.80
N LEU A 211 0.12 4.15 9.41
CA LEU A 211 -1.02 3.75 10.22
C LEU A 211 -0.60 3.02 11.49
N GLU A 212 0.49 2.27 11.45
CA GLU A 212 1.10 1.63 12.63
C GLU A 212 1.61 2.67 13.63
N ALA A 213 2.40 3.64 13.16
CA ALA A 213 2.93 4.71 14.02
C ALA A 213 1.80 5.51 14.69
N LEU A 214 0.70 5.73 13.96
CA LEU A 214 -0.51 6.32 14.53
C LEU A 214 -1.15 5.39 15.57
N TYR A 215 -1.33 4.11 15.24
CA TYR A 215 -1.98 3.12 16.11
C TYR A 215 -1.29 3.00 17.48
N GLU A 216 0.05 3.02 17.50
CA GLU A 216 0.85 2.97 18.74
C GLU A 216 0.69 4.23 19.62
N THR A 217 0.29 5.36 19.05
CA THR A 217 0.15 6.65 19.75
C THR A 217 -1.31 7.08 19.94
N LEU A 218 -2.26 6.20 19.63
CA LEU A 218 -3.70 6.45 19.81
C LEU A 218 -4.06 6.56 21.29
N ASP A 219 -4.60 7.72 21.64
CA ASP A 219 -5.33 7.97 22.88
C ASP A 219 -6.83 8.17 22.57
N SER A 220 -7.64 8.27 23.63
CA SER A 220 -9.10 8.42 23.51
C SER A 220 -9.53 9.62 22.65
N SER A 221 -8.75 10.71 22.64
CA SER A 221 -9.07 11.92 21.87
C SER A 221 -8.85 11.73 20.36
N LYS A 222 -8.02 10.76 19.96
CA LYS A 222 -7.62 10.51 18.57
C LYS A 222 -8.39 9.37 17.89
N ILE A 223 -9.21 8.62 18.63
CA ILE A 223 -9.98 7.47 18.10
C ILE A 223 -10.88 7.88 16.93
N ALA A 224 -11.71 8.92 17.09
CA ALA A 224 -12.64 9.33 16.03
C ALA A 224 -11.93 9.89 14.78
N PRO A 225 -10.94 10.80 14.90
CA PRO A 225 -10.14 11.24 13.76
C PRO A 225 -9.46 10.09 12.99
N TYR A 226 -8.89 9.12 13.72
CA TYR A 226 -8.23 7.97 13.10
C TYR A 226 -9.22 7.07 12.35
N GLY A 227 -10.39 6.81 12.95
CA GLY A 227 -11.46 6.07 12.27
C GLY A 227 -11.94 6.75 10.99
N ASN A 228 -12.02 8.09 10.97
CA ASN A 228 -12.36 8.83 9.76
C ASN A 228 -11.27 8.74 8.69
N LEU A 229 -9.99 8.81 9.09
CA LEU A 229 -8.87 8.63 8.17
C LEU A 229 -8.90 7.24 7.52
N LEU A 230 -9.09 6.18 8.31
CA LEU A 230 -9.20 4.81 7.82
C LEU A 230 -10.34 4.64 6.81
N LYS A 231 -11.51 5.26 7.06
CA LYS A 231 -12.63 5.26 6.11
C LYS A 231 -12.28 5.93 4.79
N ARG A 232 -11.60 7.09 4.83
CA ARG A 232 -11.15 7.78 3.62
C ARG A 232 -10.17 6.92 2.82
N LEU A 233 -9.18 6.31 3.48
CA LEU A 233 -8.21 5.44 2.83
C LEU A 233 -8.87 4.18 2.24
N SER A 234 -9.83 3.59 2.95
CA SER A 234 -10.57 2.41 2.47
C SER A 234 -11.38 2.69 1.20
N ALA A 235 -11.81 3.94 0.99
CA ALA A 235 -12.50 4.33 -0.24
C ALA A 235 -11.54 4.44 -1.44
N ILE A 236 -10.23 4.57 -1.20
CA ILE A 236 -9.19 4.73 -2.21
C ILE A 236 -8.57 3.39 -2.57
N ASP A 237 -8.18 2.63 -1.55
CA ASP A 237 -7.62 1.29 -1.66
C ASP A 237 -8.02 0.49 -0.42
N ARG A 238 -9.03 -0.36 -0.59
CA ARG A 238 -9.57 -1.17 0.50
C ARG A 238 -8.59 -2.27 0.92
N GLU A 239 -7.91 -2.89 -0.02
CA GLU A 239 -7.04 -4.04 0.24
C GLU A 239 -5.80 -3.61 1.03
N ALA A 240 -5.20 -2.47 0.66
CA ALA A 240 -4.00 -1.95 1.33
C ALA A 240 -4.22 -1.61 2.82
N VAL A 241 -5.44 -1.29 3.24
CA VAL A 241 -5.73 -0.87 4.62
C VAL A 241 -6.62 -1.84 5.41
N GLU A 242 -7.13 -2.90 4.79
CA GLU A 242 -8.10 -3.82 5.41
C GLU A 242 -7.59 -4.36 6.76
N GLY A 243 -6.33 -4.79 6.82
CA GLY A 243 -5.72 -5.30 8.05
C GLY A 243 -5.75 -4.28 9.21
N ARG A 244 -5.42 -3.02 8.94
CA ARG A 244 -5.43 -1.93 9.95
C ARG A 244 -6.83 -1.50 10.34
N VAL A 245 -7.77 -1.51 9.40
CA VAL A 245 -9.19 -1.26 9.68
C VAL A 245 -9.72 -2.32 10.65
N LEU A 246 -9.47 -3.59 10.36
CA LEU A 246 -9.92 -4.69 11.21
C LEU A 246 -9.21 -4.68 12.56
N GLN A 247 -7.91 -4.38 12.62
CA GLN A 247 -7.16 -4.20 13.87
C GLN A 247 -7.83 -3.13 14.75
N PHE A 248 -8.16 -1.98 14.17
CA PHE A 248 -8.81 -0.88 14.88
C PHE A 248 -10.22 -1.26 15.38
N GLU A 249 -11.06 -1.87 14.54
CA GLU A 249 -12.41 -2.30 14.93
C GLU A 249 -12.38 -3.32 16.09
N PHE A 250 -11.50 -4.33 16.01
CA PHE A 250 -11.44 -5.41 17.00
C PHE A 250 -10.84 -4.98 18.34
N PHE A 251 -9.72 -4.25 18.32
CA PHE A 251 -8.91 -3.98 19.52
C PHE A 251 -9.15 -2.60 20.13
N LYS A 252 -9.47 -1.58 19.31
CA LYS A 252 -9.74 -0.23 19.83
C LYS A 252 -11.23 0.05 20.02
N LEU A 253 -12.07 -0.48 19.12
CA LEU A 253 -13.53 -0.31 19.22
C LEU A 253 -14.24 -1.50 19.88
N GLY A 254 -13.56 -2.64 20.06
CA GLY A 254 -14.11 -3.83 20.71
C GLY A 254 -15.17 -4.56 19.88
N ARG A 255 -15.28 -4.28 18.57
CA ARG A 255 -16.33 -4.82 17.70
C ARG A 255 -15.83 -6.08 16.99
N ALA A 256 -16.65 -7.13 17.04
CA ALA A 256 -16.40 -8.33 16.24
C ALA A 256 -17.03 -8.14 14.86
N VAL A 257 -16.20 -7.95 13.83
CA VAL A 257 -16.66 -7.71 12.46
C VAL A 257 -16.51 -8.98 11.64
N GLU A 258 -17.56 -9.39 10.92
CA GLU A 258 -17.49 -10.50 9.99
C GLU A 258 -16.58 -10.14 8.80
N THR A 259 -15.65 -11.01 8.45
CA THR A 259 -14.62 -10.72 7.45
C THR A 259 -14.13 -11.98 6.75
N ALA A 260 -13.66 -11.81 5.52
CA ALA A 260 -12.96 -12.84 4.76
C ALA A 260 -11.46 -12.92 5.13
N HIS A 261 -10.91 -11.88 5.75
CA HIS A 261 -9.50 -11.83 6.14
C HIS A 261 -9.19 -12.96 7.14
N PRO A 262 -8.28 -13.91 6.83
CA PRO A 262 -8.12 -15.14 7.61
C PRO A 262 -7.89 -14.92 9.11
N LEU A 263 -7.02 -13.99 9.47
CA LEU A 263 -6.67 -13.71 10.87
C LEU A 263 -7.83 -13.09 11.67
N PHE A 264 -8.52 -12.11 11.10
CA PHE A 264 -9.66 -11.50 11.79
C PHE A 264 -10.91 -12.37 11.73
N ARG A 265 -11.02 -13.25 10.73
CA ARG A 265 -12.03 -14.30 10.70
C ARG A 265 -11.86 -15.28 11.86
N LEU A 266 -10.62 -15.62 12.22
CA LEU A 266 -10.33 -16.42 13.42
C LEU A 266 -10.91 -15.75 14.68
N LEU A 267 -10.63 -14.47 14.90
CA LEU A 267 -11.16 -13.73 16.05
C LEU A 267 -12.68 -13.57 16.02
N TYR A 268 -13.26 -13.37 14.84
CA TYR A 268 -14.71 -13.31 14.66
C TYR A 268 -15.36 -14.64 15.08
N ILE A 269 -14.87 -15.78 14.55
CA ILE A 269 -15.36 -17.11 14.93
C ILE A 269 -15.21 -17.31 16.43
N ASP A 270 -14.06 -16.95 17.00
CA ASP A 270 -13.79 -17.11 18.43
C ASP A 270 -14.81 -16.36 19.31
N ARG A 271 -15.11 -15.10 18.96
CA ARG A 271 -16.07 -14.26 19.71
C ARG A 271 -17.53 -14.64 19.49
N VAL A 272 -17.90 -15.10 18.29
CA VAL A 272 -19.32 -15.26 17.89
C VAL A 272 -19.77 -16.71 17.94
N ARG A 273 -18.93 -17.65 17.50
CA ARG A 273 -19.24 -19.08 17.39
C ARG A 273 -18.55 -19.92 18.48
N GLY A 274 -17.51 -19.37 19.09
CA GLY A 274 -16.83 -19.93 20.24
C GLY A 274 -15.56 -20.69 19.90
N TYR A 275 -14.86 -21.09 20.96
CA TYR A 275 -13.48 -21.58 20.90
C TYR A 275 -13.29 -22.87 20.08
N LYS A 276 -14.25 -23.79 20.14
CA LYS A 276 -14.11 -25.09 19.43
C LYS A 276 -13.99 -24.90 17.92
N GLU A 277 -14.82 -24.04 17.35
CA GLU A 277 -14.79 -23.73 15.91
C GLU A 277 -13.56 -22.90 15.54
N SER A 278 -13.18 -21.92 16.36
CA SER A 278 -12.00 -21.09 16.10
C SER A 278 -10.71 -21.92 16.13
N ARG A 279 -10.62 -22.91 17.02
CA ARG A 279 -9.51 -23.87 17.09
C ARG A 279 -9.38 -24.71 15.82
N GLU A 280 -10.48 -25.26 15.31
CA GLU A 280 -10.47 -26.02 14.05
C GLU A 280 -10.07 -25.13 12.88
N TYR A 281 -10.58 -23.91 12.85
CA TYR A 281 -10.23 -22.93 11.84
C TYR A 281 -8.75 -22.55 11.91
N TYR A 282 -8.18 -22.29 13.09
CA TYR A 282 -6.77 -21.98 13.26
C TYR A 282 -5.88 -23.07 12.68
N LYS A 283 -6.18 -24.35 12.93
CA LYS A 283 -5.42 -25.48 12.36
C LYS A 283 -5.41 -25.49 10.83
N SER A 284 -6.44 -24.96 10.19
CA SER A 284 -6.49 -24.85 8.72
C SER A 284 -5.65 -23.71 8.15
N ILE A 285 -5.31 -22.69 8.96
CA ILE A 285 -4.58 -21.49 8.52
C ILE A 285 -3.20 -21.34 9.16
N GLU A 286 -2.82 -22.17 10.15
CA GLU A 286 -1.61 -21.95 10.95
C GLU A 286 -0.31 -21.91 10.13
N GLY A 287 -0.29 -22.56 8.96
CA GLY A 287 0.86 -22.56 8.04
C GLY A 287 0.94 -21.35 7.10
N THR A 288 -0.08 -20.49 7.07
CA THR A 288 -0.16 -19.32 6.18
C THR A 288 -0.12 -17.99 6.94
N VAL A 289 0.05 -18.02 8.26
CA VAL A 289 0.10 -16.79 9.09
C VAL A 289 1.48 -16.17 9.02
N GLY A 290 1.56 -14.88 8.68
CA GLY A 290 2.79 -14.10 8.70
C GLY A 290 3.28 -13.75 10.11
N GLU A 291 4.35 -12.96 10.18
CA GLU A 291 5.00 -12.55 11.45
C GLU A 291 4.88 -11.04 11.74
N GLY A 292 4.04 -10.32 11.00
CA GLY A 292 3.84 -8.87 11.18
C GLY A 292 3.18 -8.51 12.52
N LYS A 293 3.16 -7.22 12.87
CA LYS A 293 2.63 -6.78 14.17
C LYS A 293 1.13 -7.03 14.33
N VAL A 294 0.35 -6.92 13.24
CA VAL A 294 -1.09 -7.18 13.26
C VAL A 294 -1.33 -8.67 13.56
N GLU A 295 -0.58 -9.54 12.89
CA GLU A 295 -0.59 -10.99 13.08
C GLU A 295 -0.28 -11.34 14.53
N GLN A 296 0.75 -10.72 15.11
CA GLN A 296 1.15 -10.93 16.50
C GLN A 296 0.03 -10.57 17.48
N GLU A 297 -0.61 -9.40 17.33
CA GLU A 297 -1.70 -8.97 18.22
C GLU A 297 -2.93 -9.89 18.09
N VAL A 298 -3.26 -10.31 16.86
CA VAL A 298 -4.36 -11.26 16.60
C VAL A 298 -4.09 -12.64 17.19
N LEU A 299 -2.93 -13.21 16.91
CA LEU A 299 -2.55 -14.52 17.43
C LEU A 299 -2.44 -14.51 18.95
N GLN A 300 -1.98 -13.41 19.55
CA GLN A 300 -1.94 -13.29 20.99
C GLN A 300 -3.36 -13.33 21.59
N GLU A 301 -4.32 -12.57 21.06
CA GLU A 301 -5.70 -12.61 21.56
C GLU A 301 -6.29 -14.01 21.45
N PHE A 302 -6.04 -14.71 20.34
CA PHE A 302 -6.47 -16.10 20.17
C PHE A 302 -5.73 -17.08 21.13
N GLY A 303 -4.43 -16.86 21.37
CA GLY A 303 -3.65 -17.63 22.35
C GLY A 303 -4.13 -17.45 23.79
N MET A 304 -4.56 -16.23 24.14
CA MET A 304 -5.22 -15.91 25.40
C MET A 304 -6.63 -16.50 25.48
N SER A 305 -7.37 -16.55 24.37
CA SER A 305 -8.65 -17.28 24.30
C SER A 305 -8.45 -18.77 24.54
N SER A 306 -7.44 -19.39 23.91
CA SER A 306 -7.09 -20.80 24.13
C SER A 306 -6.78 -21.07 25.60
N PHE A 307 -6.03 -20.17 26.26
CA PHE A 307 -5.74 -20.26 27.69
C PHE A 307 -7.02 -20.23 28.54
N ARG A 308 -7.91 -19.27 28.29
CA ARG A 308 -9.19 -19.12 29.02
C ARG A 308 -10.11 -20.34 28.86
N ASN A 309 -10.04 -21.01 27.72
CA ASN A 309 -10.83 -22.20 27.41
C ASN A 309 -10.15 -23.52 27.81
N GLY A 310 -8.99 -23.47 28.49
CA GLY A 310 -8.31 -24.67 29.01
C GLY A 310 -7.47 -25.46 27.98
N ASP A 311 -7.35 -25.01 26.73
CA ASP A 311 -6.43 -25.62 25.75
C ASP A 311 -5.02 -25.05 25.94
N PHE A 312 -4.36 -25.54 26.98
CA PHE A 312 -3.05 -25.07 27.40
C PHE A 312 -1.93 -25.38 26.40
N GLU A 313 -2.04 -26.48 25.66
CA GLU A 313 -1.05 -26.83 24.63
C GLU A 313 -1.12 -25.88 23.43
N MET A 314 -2.33 -25.58 22.94
CA MET A 314 -2.53 -24.59 21.89
C MET A 314 -2.10 -23.20 22.35
N SER A 315 -2.50 -22.82 23.56
CA SER A 315 -2.09 -21.54 24.15
C SER A 315 -0.57 -21.41 24.21
N PHE A 316 0.14 -22.44 24.70
CA PHE A 316 1.59 -22.44 24.76
C PHE A 316 2.21 -22.36 23.36
N LYS A 317 1.77 -23.19 22.41
CA LYS A 317 2.26 -23.19 21.01
C LYS A 317 2.21 -21.81 20.36
N ILE A 318 1.16 -21.05 20.66
CA ILE A 318 0.92 -19.73 20.06
C ILE A 318 1.69 -18.66 20.83
N LEU A 319 1.48 -18.56 22.15
CA LEU A 319 2.06 -17.50 22.97
C LEU A 319 3.59 -17.63 23.10
N SER A 320 4.16 -18.84 22.99
CA SER A 320 5.61 -19.04 22.98
C SER A 320 6.31 -18.31 21.84
N LYS A 321 5.62 -18.02 20.73
CA LYS A 321 6.18 -17.27 19.59
C LYS A 321 6.44 -15.80 19.93
N PHE A 322 5.82 -15.29 20.99
CA PHE A 322 5.88 -13.87 21.39
C PHE A 322 6.66 -13.67 22.70
N SER A 323 7.31 -14.71 23.23
CA SER A 323 8.11 -14.60 24.45
C SER A 323 9.25 -13.59 24.26
N GLY A 324 9.31 -12.58 25.15
CA GLY A 324 10.32 -11.53 25.11
C GLY A 324 9.90 -10.24 24.38
N VAL A 325 8.71 -10.20 23.76
CA VAL A 325 8.19 -8.97 23.17
C VAL A 325 7.55 -8.10 24.26
N LYS A 326 8.12 -6.90 24.50
CA LYS A 326 7.63 -5.96 25.52
C LYS A 326 6.26 -5.38 25.14
N GLY A 327 5.39 -5.21 26.14
CA GLY A 327 4.11 -4.51 26.00
C GLY A 327 2.88 -5.41 25.98
N PHE A 328 3.05 -6.73 26.07
CA PHE A 328 1.95 -7.68 26.02
C PHE A 328 1.60 -8.26 27.39
N SER A 329 0.30 -8.46 27.65
CA SER A 329 -0.27 -8.90 28.94
C SER A 329 -0.17 -10.41 29.22
N HIS A 330 0.58 -11.18 28.43
CA HIS A 330 0.59 -12.64 28.50
C HIS A 330 1.67 -13.24 29.42
N GLU A 331 2.43 -12.42 30.16
CA GLU A 331 3.53 -12.88 31.03
C GLU A 331 3.05 -13.87 32.11
N ILE A 332 1.98 -13.52 32.84
CA ILE A 332 1.39 -14.38 33.87
C ILE A 332 0.84 -15.68 33.27
N PRO A 333 0.00 -15.64 32.21
CA PRO A 333 -0.41 -16.85 31.48
C PRO A 333 0.74 -17.75 31.07
N MET A 334 1.83 -17.20 30.52
CA MET A 334 3.00 -18.00 30.13
C MET A 334 3.68 -18.68 31.32
N LYS A 335 3.83 -17.98 32.45
CA LYS A 335 4.36 -18.57 33.69
C LYS A 335 3.42 -19.67 34.22
N LEU A 336 2.11 -19.47 34.14
CA LEU A 336 1.12 -20.49 34.52
C LEU A 336 1.19 -21.72 33.62
N LEU A 337 1.39 -21.55 32.31
CA LEU A 337 1.60 -22.67 31.39
C LEU A 337 2.83 -23.50 31.75
N CYS A 338 3.89 -22.88 32.30
CA CYS A 338 5.03 -23.62 32.86
C CYS A 338 4.65 -24.50 34.05
N VAL A 339 3.67 -24.09 34.87
CA VAL A 339 3.16 -24.91 35.97
C VAL A 339 2.22 -26.00 35.47
N ILE A 340 1.33 -25.67 34.55
CA ILE A 340 0.29 -26.57 34.05
C ILE A 340 0.89 -27.65 33.15
N LEU A 341 1.71 -27.28 32.18
CA LEU A 341 2.31 -28.23 31.24
C LEU A 341 3.57 -28.89 31.80
N ASN A 342 4.32 -28.18 32.66
CA ASN A 342 5.50 -28.64 33.41
C ASN A 342 6.35 -29.67 32.64
N ASP A 343 6.23 -30.96 32.96
CA ASP A 343 7.00 -32.05 32.37
C ASP A 343 6.89 -32.12 30.83
N ARG A 344 5.76 -31.71 30.24
CA ARG A 344 5.55 -31.70 28.77
C ARG A 344 6.40 -30.67 28.03
N ILE A 345 6.77 -29.58 28.70
CA ILE A 345 7.56 -28.48 28.10
C ILE A 345 8.94 -28.33 28.74
N LYS A 346 9.32 -29.30 29.57
CA LYS A 346 10.59 -29.30 30.31
C LYS A 346 11.76 -29.21 29.33
N GLY A 347 12.69 -28.30 29.62
CA GLY A 347 13.88 -28.06 28.80
C GLY A 347 13.69 -27.07 27.66
N THR A 348 12.46 -26.61 27.38
CA THR A 348 12.24 -25.50 26.44
C THR A 348 12.89 -24.20 26.95
N PRO A 349 13.28 -23.26 26.07
CA PRO A 349 13.87 -21.98 26.50
C PRO A 349 13.00 -21.22 27.51
N ILE A 350 11.68 -21.18 27.27
CA ILE A 350 10.70 -20.52 28.14
C ILE A 350 10.62 -21.19 29.52
N HIS A 351 10.62 -22.52 29.56
CA HIS A 351 10.63 -23.24 30.83
C HIS A 351 11.93 -22.99 31.61
N ASN A 352 13.08 -22.94 30.92
CA ASN A 352 14.35 -22.64 31.57
C ASN A 352 14.39 -21.20 32.12
N GLU A 353 13.89 -20.23 31.38
CA GLU A 353 13.74 -18.84 31.85
C GLU A 353 12.82 -18.76 33.08
N PHE A 354 11.69 -19.49 33.06
CA PHE A 354 10.81 -19.62 34.22
C PHE A 354 11.54 -20.17 35.45
N LEU A 355 12.37 -21.20 35.28
CA LEU A 355 13.17 -21.78 36.38
C LEU A 355 14.20 -20.80 36.93
N GLU A 356 14.85 -20.00 36.09
CA GLU A 356 15.76 -18.94 36.56
C GLU A 356 15.02 -17.91 37.41
N GLY A 357 13.83 -17.48 36.97
CA GLY A 357 12.95 -16.61 37.75
C GLY A 357 12.50 -17.26 39.07
N PHE A 358 12.17 -18.55 39.04
CA PHE A 358 11.75 -19.32 40.20
C PHE A 358 12.83 -19.40 41.29
N LYS A 359 14.12 -19.36 40.98
CA LYS A 359 15.19 -19.33 42.00
C LYS A 359 15.03 -18.17 42.98
N GLY A 360 14.47 -17.04 42.54
CA GLY A 360 14.14 -15.89 43.39
C GLY A 360 13.10 -16.20 44.48
N PHE A 361 12.22 -17.19 44.24
CA PHE A 361 11.20 -17.65 45.20
C PHE A 361 11.80 -18.27 46.47
N GLY A 362 13.04 -18.78 46.41
CA GLY A 362 13.74 -19.35 47.58
C GLY A 362 13.90 -18.39 48.77
N ARG A 363 13.69 -17.09 48.56
CA ARG A 363 13.64 -16.08 49.63
C ARG A 363 12.35 -16.19 50.48
N ASN A 364 11.26 -16.75 49.95
CA ASN A 364 10.02 -17.05 50.66
C ASN A 364 10.11 -18.42 51.35
N ARG A 365 10.94 -18.52 52.40
CA ARG A 365 11.22 -19.79 53.10
C ARG A 365 9.98 -20.48 53.67
N LEU A 366 8.95 -19.71 54.00
CA LEU A 366 7.71 -20.20 54.62
C LEU A 366 6.61 -20.51 53.60
N CYS A 367 6.86 -20.30 52.31
CA CYS A 367 5.88 -20.54 51.24
C CYS A 367 4.53 -19.82 51.50
N LEU A 368 4.60 -18.63 52.12
CA LEU A 368 3.41 -17.88 52.50
C LEU A 368 2.74 -17.28 51.26
N PRO A 369 1.40 -17.14 51.27
CA PRO A 369 0.71 -16.32 50.28
C PRO A 369 1.26 -14.90 50.27
N SER A 370 1.61 -14.36 49.09
CA SER A 370 2.26 -13.05 48.96
C SER A 370 1.33 -11.96 48.41
N GLY A 371 0.21 -12.35 47.79
CA GLY A 371 -0.67 -11.43 47.05
C GLY A 371 -0.09 -10.93 45.71
N ASP A 372 1.19 -11.18 45.45
CA ASP A 372 1.85 -10.92 44.17
C ASP A 372 1.58 -12.07 43.20
N SER A 373 1.07 -11.74 42.01
CA SER A 373 0.65 -12.76 41.03
C SER A 373 1.79 -13.66 40.57
N VAL A 374 2.99 -13.11 40.36
CA VAL A 374 4.16 -13.89 39.91
C VAL A 374 4.61 -14.85 41.02
N PHE A 375 4.66 -14.38 42.26
CA PHE A 375 5.01 -15.20 43.41
C PHE A 375 3.99 -16.30 43.68
N GLU A 376 2.69 -16.06 43.48
CA GLU A 376 1.68 -17.11 43.59
C GLU A 376 1.88 -18.19 42.52
N VAL A 377 2.26 -17.84 41.28
CA VAL A 377 2.60 -18.85 40.26
C VAL A 377 3.80 -19.69 40.68
N TYR A 378 4.86 -19.07 41.20
CA TYR A 378 6.02 -19.80 41.73
C TYR A 378 5.66 -20.69 42.92
N ARG A 379 4.80 -20.20 43.82
CA ARG A 379 4.27 -20.97 44.93
C ARG A 379 3.50 -22.20 44.44
N SER A 380 2.68 -22.05 43.40
CA SER A 380 1.99 -23.18 42.76
C SER A 380 2.97 -24.21 42.20
N PHE A 381 4.03 -23.76 41.52
CA PHE A 381 5.08 -24.65 41.02
C PHE A 381 5.81 -25.39 42.14
N TYR A 382 6.12 -24.70 43.24
CA TYR A 382 6.72 -25.32 44.42
C TYR A 382 5.82 -26.39 45.02
N LEU A 383 4.54 -26.08 45.27
CA LEU A 383 3.57 -27.03 45.83
C LEU A 383 3.40 -28.27 44.95
N LEU A 384 3.33 -28.09 43.63
CA LEU A 384 3.26 -29.18 42.66
C LEU A 384 4.47 -30.12 42.79
N ASN A 385 5.67 -29.58 42.93
CA ASN A 385 6.90 -30.37 43.09
C ASN A 385 7.04 -31.02 44.49
N MET A 386 6.33 -30.49 45.49
CA MET A 386 6.17 -31.10 46.81
C MET A 386 5.01 -32.12 46.87
N LEU A 387 4.43 -32.49 45.72
CA LEU A 387 3.30 -33.40 45.59
C LEU A 387 1.99 -32.88 46.22
N ASP A 388 1.90 -31.58 46.52
CA ASP A 388 0.65 -30.91 46.90
C ASP A 388 -0.05 -30.35 45.65
N ALA A 389 -0.56 -31.27 44.82
CA ALA A 389 -1.24 -30.89 43.59
C ALA A 389 -2.56 -30.14 43.86
N LYS A 390 -3.25 -30.44 44.97
CA LYS A 390 -4.47 -29.74 45.37
C LYS A 390 -4.16 -28.28 45.74
N GLY A 391 -3.10 -28.05 46.50
CA GLY A 391 -2.62 -26.71 46.82
C GLY A 391 -2.21 -25.92 45.57
N ALA A 392 -1.49 -26.55 44.65
CA ALA A 392 -1.13 -25.96 43.36
C ALA A 392 -2.38 -25.62 42.52
N GLY A 393 -3.30 -26.58 42.34
CA GLY A 393 -4.53 -26.40 41.57
C GLY A 393 -5.43 -25.28 42.10
N ASN A 394 -5.54 -25.15 43.43
CA ASN A 394 -6.26 -24.04 44.07
C ASN A 394 -5.68 -22.66 43.73
N ILE A 395 -4.37 -22.55 43.49
CA ILE A 395 -3.75 -21.30 43.07
C ILE A 395 -4.00 -21.07 41.58
N VAL A 396 -3.79 -22.08 40.74
CA VAL A 396 -4.01 -21.99 39.28
C VAL A 396 -5.44 -21.56 38.95
N ARG A 397 -6.45 -22.12 39.64
CA ARG A 397 -7.87 -21.75 39.46
C ARG A 397 -8.17 -20.28 39.71
N ARG A 398 -7.38 -19.59 40.55
CA ARG A 398 -7.56 -18.14 40.77
C ARG A 398 -7.17 -17.31 39.56
N PHE A 399 -6.34 -17.86 38.67
CA PHE A 399 -5.88 -17.20 37.45
C PHE A 399 -6.57 -17.73 36.19
N CYS A 400 -7.13 -18.93 36.23
CA CYS A 400 -7.79 -19.57 35.10
C CYS A 400 -9.05 -20.31 35.55
N GLU A 401 -10.22 -19.73 35.26
CA GLU A 401 -11.51 -20.34 35.59
C GLU A 401 -11.77 -21.63 34.79
N GLY A 402 -11.24 -21.73 33.56
CA GLY A 402 -11.34 -22.91 32.70
C GLY A 402 -10.40 -24.06 33.06
N PHE A 403 -9.68 -23.99 34.19
CA PHE A 403 -8.77 -25.04 34.63
C PHE A 403 -9.50 -26.21 35.29
N GLU A 404 -9.49 -27.36 34.62
CA GLU A 404 -10.07 -28.61 35.10
C GLU A 404 -9.04 -29.45 35.89
N GLU A 405 -9.02 -29.27 37.21
CA GLU A 405 -8.04 -29.90 38.12
C GLU A 405 -8.06 -31.44 38.06
N GLU A 406 -9.23 -32.05 37.88
CA GLU A 406 -9.37 -33.52 37.83
C GLU A 406 -8.66 -34.13 36.60
N ILE A 407 -8.76 -33.47 35.44
CA ILE A 407 -8.10 -33.90 34.21
C ILE A 407 -6.60 -33.66 34.32
N TRP A 408 -6.20 -32.47 34.79
CA TRP A 408 -4.80 -32.12 34.96
C TRP A 408 -4.09 -33.03 35.96
N PHE A 409 -4.72 -33.34 37.09
CA PHE A 409 -4.14 -34.20 38.12
C PHE A 409 -3.93 -35.62 37.60
N LYS A 410 -4.91 -36.16 36.87
CA LYS A 410 -4.79 -37.48 36.24
C LYS A 410 -3.59 -37.53 35.30
N ASP A 411 -3.47 -36.54 34.41
CA ASP A 411 -2.37 -36.46 33.45
C ASP A 411 -1.00 -36.29 34.13
N PHE A 412 -0.93 -35.48 35.20
CA PHE A 412 0.30 -35.24 35.96
C PHE A 412 0.77 -36.48 36.74
N VAL A 413 -0.16 -37.20 37.37
CA VAL A 413 0.15 -38.45 38.08
C VAL A 413 0.60 -39.52 37.08
N GLU A 414 -0.08 -39.64 35.94
CA GLU A 414 0.30 -40.60 34.90
C GLU A 414 1.68 -40.30 34.30
N SER A 415 2.07 -39.03 34.12
CA SER A 415 3.38 -38.67 33.55
C SER A 415 4.54 -38.99 34.48
N ARG A 416 4.37 -38.90 35.81
CA ARG A 416 5.41 -39.24 36.80
C ARG A 416 5.47 -40.70 37.21
N ILE A 417 4.42 -41.48 36.97
CA ILE A 417 4.44 -42.94 37.19
C ILE A 417 5.07 -43.67 36.00
N LYS A 418 4.94 -43.12 34.78
CA LYS A 418 5.45 -43.72 33.54
C LYS A 418 6.90 -43.33 33.18
N GLY A 419 7.44 -42.26 33.77
CA GLY A 419 8.84 -41.83 33.64
C GLY A 419 9.64 -42.20 34.87
#